data_AF-A0A429V8P4-F1
#
_entry.id   AF-A0A429V8P4-F1
#
_cell.length_a   1.000
_cell.length_b   1.000
_cell.length_c   1.000
_cell.angle_alpha   90.00
_cell.angle_beta   90.00
_cell.angle_gamma   90.00
#
_symmetry.space_group_name_H-M   'P 1'
#
loop_
_entity.id
_entity.type
_entity.pdbx_description
1 polymer ?
#
loop_
_entity_poly.entity_id
_entity_poly.type
_entity_poly.pdbx_seq_one_letter_code
_entity_poly.pdbx_strand_id
1 'polypeptide(L)'
;MIHFLPDPDTICPAPEPVAEAVARFRSIQQALRLVEMTEGRPARAGGDDLTVEALWPFASEPVRRCFDQRSTRIANAAAAGIETLLECRSAGGEPNPVAIDLLAETIQAGLVDIERLFHGRA
;
A
#
# COMPACT_ATOMS: atom_id res chain seq x y z
N MET A 1 -20.06 -26.81 -25.67
CA MET A 1 -19.03 -25.78 -25.56
C MET A 1 -19.71 -24.52 -25.07
N ILE A 2 -19.39 -24.09 -23.85
CA ILE A 2 -19.98 -22.88 -23.27
C ILE A 2 -19.15 -21.70 -23.78
N HIS A 3 -19.74 -20.87 -24.63
CA HIS A 3 -19.13 -19.61 -25.05
C HIS A 3 -19.29 -18.60 -23.91
N PHE A 4 -18.24 -18.42 -23.11
CA PHE A 4 -18.13 -17.26 -22.22
C PHE A 4 -17.79 -16.04 -23.08
N LEU A 5 -18.81 -15.30 -23.49
CA LEU A 5 -18.66 -13.91 -23.91
C LEU A 5 -18.71 -13.07 -22.62
N PRO A 6 -17.66 -12.31 -22.27
CA PRO A 6 -17.74 -11.39 -21.14
C PRO A 6 -18.81 -10.33 -21.46
N ASP A 7 -19.71 -10.13 -20.52
CA ASP A 7 -20.76 -9.11 -20.60
C ASP A 7 -20.10 -7.73 -20.77
N PRO A 8 -20.41 -6.94 -21.82
CA PRO A 8 -19.81 -5.63 -22.04
C PRO A 8 -20.15 -4.63 -20.92
N ASP A 9 -21.11 -4.94 -20.05
CA ASP A 9 -21.42 -4.18 -18.84
C ASP A 9 -20.49 -4.52 -17.66
N THR A 10 -19.58 -5.49 -17.81
CA THR A 10 -18.47 -5.72 -16.86
C THR A 10 -17.29 -4.77 -17.12
N ILE A 11 -17.54 -3.62 -17.72
CA ILE A 11 -16.62 -2.49 -17.58
C ILE A 11 -16.82 -2.01 -16.15
N CYS A 12 -15.99 -2.48 -15.21
CA CYS A 12 -15.89 -1.85 -13.90
C CYS A 12 -15.75 -0.34 -14.15
N PRO A 13 -16.70 0.50 -13.71
CA PRO A 13 -16.54 1.94 -13.84
C PRO A 13 -15.20 2.29 -13.22
N ALA A 14 -14.41 3.13 -13.91
CA ALA A 14 -13.13 3.55 -13.39
C ALA A 14 -13.35 4.03 -11.94
N PRO A 15 -12.62 3.48 -10.96
CA PRO A 15 -12.85 3.83 -9.57
C PRO A 15 -12.73 5.34 -9.44
N GLU A 16 -13.65 5.96 -8.70
CA GLU A 16 -13.57 7.38 -8.44
C GLU A 16 -12.19 7.71 -7.84
N PRO A 17 -11.57 8.86 -8.14
CA PRO A 17 -10.21 9.17 -7.68
C PRO A 17 -10.02 9.02 -6.16
N VAL A 18 -11.08 9.24 -5.38
CA VAL A 18 -11.12 8.99 -3.94
C VAL A 18 -11.00 7.50 -3.61
N ALA A 19 -11.78 6.66 -4.29
CA ALA A 19 -11.78 5.22 -4.09
C ALA A 19 -10.42 4.61 -4.45
N GLU A 20 -9.78 5.08 -5.52
CA GLU A 20 -8.44 4.62 -5.90
C GLU A 20 -7.38 5.02 -4.85
N ALA A 21 -7.41 6.28 -4.40
CA ALA A 21 -6.47 6.76 -3.38
C ALA A 21 -6.60 5.98 -2.07
N VAL A 22 -7.83 5.76 -1.60
CA VAL A 22 -8.11 4.97 -0.39
C VAL A 22 -7.68 3.52 -0.59
N ALA A 23 -8.01 2.89 -1.72
CA ALA A 23 -7.61 1.52 -2.01
C ALA A 23 -6.08 1.35 -2.03
N ARG A 24 -5.36 2.30 -2.63
CA ARG A 24 -3.90 2.28 -2.68
C ARG A 24 -3.29 2.42 -1.29
N PHE A 25 -3.80 3.32 -0.45
CA PHE A 25 -3.34 3.47 0.93
C PHE A 25 -3.59 2.19 1.74
N ARG A 26 -4.79 1.61 1.64
CA ARG A 26 -5.16 0.33 2.28
C ARG A 26 -4.26 -0.82 1.82
N SER A 27 -3.92 -0.86 0.53
CA SER A 27 -2.98 -1.86 -0.02
C SER A 27 -1.60 -1.74 0.60
N ILE A 28 -1.09 -0.53 0.84
CA ILE A 28 0.22 -0.31 1.48
C ILE A 28 0.17 -0.75 2.95
N GLN A 29 -0.89 -0.42 3.69
CA GLN A 29 -1.11 -0.91 5.05
C GLN A 29 -1.13 -2.44 5.10
N GLN A 30 -1.84 -3.07 4.16
CA GLN A 30 -1.90 -4.53 4.08
C GLN A 30 -0.54 -5.14 3.75
N ALA A 31 0.25 -4.52 2.87
CA ALA A 31 1.60 -4.95 2.56
C ALA A 31 2.50 -4.92 3.81
N LEU A 32 2.41 -3.87 4.63
CA LEU A 32 3.12 -3.82 5.92
C LEU A 32 2.73 -5.00 6.82
N ARG A 33 1.42 -5.26 6.98
CA ARG A 33 0.92 -6.38 7.79
C ARG A 33 1.46 -7.73 7.29
N LEU A 34 1.52 -7.94 5.97
CA LEU A 34 2.08 -9.17 5.38
C LEU A 34 3.57 -9.34 5.72
N VAL A 35 4.34 -8.26 5.65
CA VAL A 35 5.77 -8.28 5.99
C VAL A 35 5.95 -8.54 7.50
N GLU A 36 5.13 -7.93 8.36
CA GLU A 36 5.19 -8.13 9.82
C GLU A 36 4.76 -9.54 10.26
N MET A 37 3.79 -10.15 9.58
CA MET A 37 3.41 -11.55 9.82
C MET A 37 4.52 -12.53 9.44
N THR A 38 5.45 -12.12 8.58
CA THR A 38 6.61 -12.93 8.23
C THR A 38 7.51 -13.03 9.46
N GLU A 39 7.71 -14.26 9.97
CA GLU A 39 8.45 -14.58 11.21
C GLU A 39 7.73 -14.29 12.55
N GLY A 40 6.41 -14.06 12.54
CA GLY A 40 5.64 -13.93 13.79
C GLY A 40 6.00 -12.70 14.63
N ARG A 41 6.43 -11.63 13.97
CA ARG A 41 6.82 -10.38 14.64
C ARG A 41 5.58 -9.61 15.11
N PRO A 42 5.68 -8.85 16.22
CA PRO A 42 4.60 -7.98 16.64
C PRO A 42 4.36 -6.90 15.58
N ALA A 43 3.09 -6.61 15.28
CA ALA A 43 2.72 -5.50 14.40
C ALA A 43 3.28 -4.19 14.95
N ARG A 44 3.90 -3.37 14.09
CA ARG A 44 4.44 -2.08 14.50
C ARG A 44 3.29 -1.10 14.66
N ALA A 45 3.36 -0.26 15.68
CA ALA A 45 2.41 0.82 15.86
C ALA A 45 2.61 1.86 14.73
N GLY A 46 1.61 2.02 13.87
CA GLY A 46 1.60 3.06 12.83
C GLY A 46 0.81 2.64 11.60
N GLY A 47 0.00 3.54 11.06
CA GLY A 47 -0.77 3.34 9.83
C GLY A 47 -2.28 3.33 10.02
N ASP A 48 -2.84 2.94 11.17
CA ASP A 48 -4.30 2.79 11.32
C ASP A 48 -5.05 4.09 11.71
N ASP A 49 -4.32 5.13 12.12
CA ASP A 49 -4.93 6.35 12.69
C ASP A 49 -5.41 7.36 11.64
N LEU A 50 -5.09 7.11 10.36
CA LEU A 50 -5.46 8.02 9.27
C LEU A 50 -6.61 7.48 8.42
N THR A 51 -7.79 8.08 8.59
CA THR A 51 -8.88 8.00 7.62
C THR A 51 -8.57 8.91 6.43
N VAL A 52 -7.69 8.46 5.51
CA VAL A 52 -7.48 9.11 4.19
C VAL A 52 -8.83 9.40 3.55
N GLU A 53 -9.79 8.48 3.68
CA GLU A 53 -11.18 8.64 3.25
C GLU A 53 -11.87 9.90 3.81
N ALA A 54 -11.65 10.22 5.09
CA ALA A 54 -12.24 11.40 5.73
C ALA A 54 -11.51 12.70 5.33
N LEU A 55 -10.21 12.64 5.06
CA LEU A 55 -9.39 13.83 4.79
C LEU A 55 -9.29 14.17 3.29
N TRP A 56 -9.52 13.20 2.42
CA TRP A 56 -9.43 13.36 0.97
C TRP A 56 -10.34 14.46 0.36
N PRO A 57 -11.61 14.61 0.81
CA PRO A 57 -12.46 15.71 0.34
C PRO A 57 -11.88 17.09 0.61
N PHE A 58 -11.09 17.24 1.68
CA PHE A 58 -10.47 18.49 2.11
C PHE A 58 -9.05 18.70 1.56
N ALA A 59 -8.47 17.66 0.92
CA ALA A 59 -7.13 17.73 0.37
C ALA A 59 -7.08 18.69 -0.83
N SER A 60 -6.14 19.65 -0.79
CA SER A 60 -5.87 20.52 -1.92
C SER A 60 -5.17 19.78 -3.06
N GLU A 61 -5.25 20.31 -4.28
CA GLU A 61 -4.64 19.69 -5.46
C GLU A 61 -3.13 19.37 -5.29
N PRO A 62 -2.29 20.26 -4.70
CA PRO A 62 -0.90 19.92 -4.41
C PRO A 62 -0.76 18.73 -3.44
N VAL A 63 -1.66 18.60 -2.46
CA VAL A 63 -1.65 17.47 -1.51
C VAL A 63 -2.00 16.18 -2.23
N ARG A 64 -3.02 16.18 -3.10
CA ARG A 64 -3.41 15.02 -3.91
C ARG A 64 -2.27 14.56 -4.82
N ARG A 65 -1.61 15.48 -5.52
CA ARG A 65 -0.45 15.17 -6.37
C ARG A 65 0.72 14.57 -5.57
N CYS A 66 1.02 15.14 -4.41
CA CYS A 66 2.05 14.59 -3.51
C CYS A 66 1.66 13.20 -3.00
N PHE A 67 0.39 13.01 -2.65
CA PHE A 67 -0.14 11.71 -2.25
C PHE A 67 0.05 10.68 -3.35
N ASP A 68 -0.37 10.98 -4.59
CA ASP A 68 -0.26 10.04 -5.71
C ASP A 68 1.18 9.63 -5.97
N GLN A 69 2.10 10.60 -5.99
CA GLN A 69 3.52 10.32 -6.20
C GLN A 69 4.11 9.45 -5.08
N ARG A 70 3.83 9.78 -3.81
CA ARG A 70 4.38 9.07 -2.65
C ARG A 70 3.76 7.68 -2.50
N SER A 71 2.45 7.57 -2.58
CA SER A 71 1.73 6.30 -2.50
C SER A 71 2.13 5.34 -3.62
N THR A 72 2.28 5.82 -4.86
CA THR A 72 2.77 4.99 -5.97
C THR A 72 4.18 4.47 -5.71
N ARG A 73 5.09 5.35 -5.25
CA ARG A 73 6.47 4.96 -4.95
C ARG A 73 6.53 3.88 -3.87
N ILE A 74 5.78 4.05 -2.78
CA ILE A 74 5.78 3.10 -1.67
C ILE A 74 5.09 1.78 -2.06
N ALA A 75 3.98 1.84 -2.80
CA ALA A 75 3.33 0.64 -3.31
C ALA A 75 4.26 -0.19 -4.21
N ASN A 76 4.99 0.47 -5.13
CA ASN A 76 5.95 -0.22 -5.99
C ASN A 76 7.12 -0.83 -5.20
N ALA A 77 7.65 -0.10 -4.21
CA ALA A 77 8.71 -0.63 -3.35
C ALA A 77 8.24 -1.83 -2.51
N ALA A 78 7.02 -1.76 -1.97
CA ALA A 78 6.40 -2.84 -1.22
C ALA A 78 6.19 -4.08 -2.09
N ALA A 79 5.65 -3.92 -3.30
CA ALA A 79 5.44 -5.01 -4.25
C ALA A 79 6.76 -5.70 -4.59
N ALA A 80 7.78 -4.94 -5.01
CA ALA A 80 9.09 -5.49 -5.35
C ALA A 80 9.77 -6.21 -4.16
N GLY A 81 9.63 -5.65 -2.96
CA GLY A 81 10.14 -6.27 -1.74
C GLY A 81 9.46 -7.61 -1.44
N ILE A 82 8.13 -7.65 -1.49
CA ILE A 82 7.34 -8.86 -1.28
C ILE A 82 7.66 -9.92 -2.34
N GLU A 83 7.75 -9.54 -3.62
CA GLU A 83 8.16 -10.44 -4.71
C GLU A 83 9.53 -11.05 -4.43
N THR A 84 10.51 -10.24 -4.02
CA THR A 84 11.86 -10.73 -3.65
C THR A 84 11.81 -11.74 -2.50
N LEU A 85 10.99 -11.49 -1.47
CA LEU A 85 10.81 -12.42 -0.35
C LEU A 85 10.19 -13.75 -0.82
N LEU A 86 9.19 -13.69 -1.70
CA LEU A 86 8.53 -14.86 -2.26
C LEU A 86 9.47 -15.66 -3.17
N GLU A 87 10.25 -14.99 -4.02
CA GLU A 87 11.26 -15.62 -4.88
C GLU A 87 12.30 -16.37 -4.04
N CYS A 88 12.82 -15.74 -2.97
CA CYS A 88 13.77 -16.37 -2.05
C CYS A 88 13.20 -17.66 -1.44
N ARG A 89 11.95 -17.64 -0.98
CA ARG A 89 11.26 -18.82 -0.44
C ARG A 89 11.02 -19.88 -1.51
N SER A 90 10.63 -19.48 -2.72
CA SER A 90 10.39 -20.39 -3.84
C SER A 90 11.65 -21.15 -4.28
N ALA A 91 12.83 -20.52 -4.09
CA ALA A 91 14.13 -21.13 -4.32
C ALA A 91 14.60 -22.03 -3.16
N GLY A 92 13.77 -22.22 -2.12
CA GLY A 92 14.10 -23.01 -0.93
C GLY A 92 15.00 -22.28 0.08
N GLY A 93 15.16 -20.97 -0.07
CA GLY A 93 15.89 -20.13 0.89
C GLY A 93 15.00 -19.58 1.99
N GLU A 94 15.62 -19.13 3.07
CA GLU A 94 14.97 -18.29 4.06
C GLU A 94 15.35 -16.82 3.81
N PRO A 95 14.37 -15.90 3.72
CA PRO A 95 14.67 -14.50 3.51
C PRO A 95 15.49 -13.92 4.67
N ASN A 96 16.42 -13.01 4.35
CA ASN A 96 17.25 -12.39 5.37
C ASN A 96 16.37 -11.56 6.34
N PRO A 97 16.42 -11.81 7.67
CA PRO A 97 15.60 -11.09 8.64
C PRO A 97 15.87 -9.58 8.64
N VAL A 98 17.10 -9.15 8.37
CA VAL A 98 17.46 -7.73 8.24
C VAL A 98 16.78 -7.09 7.02
N ALA A 99 16.63 -7.84 5.92
CA ALA A 99 15.94 -7.35 4.74
C ALA A 99 14.43 -7.23 4.96
N ILE A 100 13.83 -8.18 5.70
CA ILE A 100 12.43 -8.10 6.15
C ILE A 100 12.23 -6.84 7.00
N ASP A 101 13.10 -6.61 7.98
CA ASP A 101 13.02 -5.44 8.86
C ASP A 101 13.14 -4.13 8.09
N LEU A 102 14.10 -4.04 7.17
CA LEU A 102 14.30 -2.86 6.32
C LEU A 102 13.09 -2.59 5.41
N LEU A 103 12.48 -3.65 4.87
CA LEU A 103 11.27 -3.53 4.06
C LEU A 103 10.10 -3.00 4.90
N ALA A 104 9.88 -3.56 6.09
CA ALA A 104 8.85 -3.08 7.01
C ALA A 104 9.09 -1.62 7.43
N GLU A 105 10.34 -1.24 7.72
CA GLU A 105 10.70 0.15 8.07
C GLU A 105 10.44 1.10 6.91
N THR A 106 10.77 0.68 5.69
CA THR A 106 10.55 1.47 4.47
C THR A 106 9.06 1.72 4.23
N ILE A 107 8.22 0.68 4.38
CA ILE A 107 6.77 0.82 4.20
C ILE A 107 6.18 1.70 5.30
N GLN A 108 6.57 1.48 6.56
CA GLN A 108 6.09 2.27 7.70
C GLN A 108 6.48 3.74 7.57
N ALA A 109 7.74 4.04 7.24
CA ALA A 109 8.19 5.41 7.00
C ALA A 109 7.43 6.07 5.84
N GLY A 110 7.12 5.30 4.79
CA GLY A 110 6.29 5.72 3.67
C GLY A 110 4.87 6.08 4.07
N LEU A 111 4.22 5.25 4.90
CA LEU A 111 2.89 5.52 5.44
C LEU A 111 2.90 6.81 6.27
N VAL A 112 3.83 6.96 7.20
CA VAL A 112 3.97 8.19 8.02
C VAL A 112 4.20 9.43 7.16
N ASP A 113 5.00 9.33 6.09
CA ASP A 113 5.23 10.45 5.17
C ASP A 113 3.99 10.83 4.37
N ILE A 114 3.16 9.85 3.99
CA ILE A 114 1.85 10.10 3.37
C ILE A 114 0.91 10.75 4.39
N GLU A 115 0.88 10.25 5.62
CA GLU A 115 0.02 10.74 6.68
C GLU A 115 0.30 12.21 7.03
N ARG A 116 1.58 12.60 7.05
CA ARG A 116 2.02 13.99 7.29
C ARG A 116 1.48 14.99 6.27
N LEU A 117 1.12 14.55 5.06
CA LEU A 117 0.52 15.44 4.06
C LEU A 117 -0.83 16.01 4.51
N PHE A 118 -1.56 15.27 5.36
CA PHE A 118 -2.88 15.65 5.81
C PHE A 118 -2.88 16.33 7.19
N HIS A 119 -1.83 16.17 7.99
CA HIS A 119 -1.71 16.79 9.31
C HIS A 119 -1.30 18.27 9.29
N GLY A 120 -0.72 18.76 8.20
CA GLY A 120 -0.16 20.11 8.13
C GLY A 120 -1.15 21.25 7.82
N ARG A 121 -2.46 20.98 7.71
CA ARG A 121 -3.49 21.96 7.29
C ARG A 121 -4.88 21.71 7.88
N ALA A 122 -4.96 21.44 9.18
CA ALA A 122 -6.18 21.66 9.97
C ALA A 122 -6.21 23.10 10.50
#